data_AF-A0A5D2QGU6-F1
#
_entry.id   AF-A0A5D2QGU6-F1
#
_cell.length_a   1.000
_cell.length_b   1.000
_cell.length_c   1.000
_cell.angle_alpha   90.00
_cell.angle_beta   90.00
_cell.angle_gamma   90.00
#
_symmetry.space_group_name_H-M   'P 1'
#
loop_
_entity.id
_entity.type
_entity.pdbx_description
1 polymer ?
#
loop_
_entity_poly.entity_id
_entity_poly.type
_entity_poly.pdbx_seq_one_letter_code
_entity_poly.pdbx_strand_id
1 'polypeptide(L)'
;MVFLKGVSALSRLRSRVKQHSSLSNSVRWLQMQSSSDLDLHSQLKELIPEQQERLKKLRAEHGKVQLGNITVDMVIGGMRGMTGLLWETSLLDPDEGIRFRGLSIPECQKLLPAAKPDGEPLPEGLLWLLLTGKVPSKAQVDALSQELRDRAVVPDYVFKAIDALPVSAHPMTQFATGVMALQVQSGFQKAYEKGISKLKYWEPTYEDALSLIARVPLVASYVYRRMYKDGKFIPMDDSLDYGGNFSHMLGFSSHQMHELMRLYVTIHSDHEGGNVSAHTGHLVGSALSDPYLSFAAALNGLAGPLHGLANQPKVLDWKKVVISVIHRLPII
;
A
#
# COMPACT_ATOMS: atom_id res chain seq x y z
N MET A 1 73.55 8.66 -3.16
CA MET A 1 74.88 8.72 -2.51
C MET A 1 74.94 10.07 -1.81
N VAL A 2 74.97 10.25 -0.48
CA VAL A 2 75.44 9.43 0.63
C VAL A 2 74.61 9.75 1.88
N PHE A 3 74.34 8.70 2.67
CA PHE A 3 73.70 8.63 3.99
C PHE A 3 74.52 9.28 5.12
N LEU A 4 73.90 9.58 6.28
CA LEU A 4 74.26 9.10 7.64
C LEU A 4 73.48 9.92 8.70
N LYS A 5 72.48 9.33 9.40
CA LYS A 5 72.51 8.72 10.77
C LYS A 5 73.02 9.69 11.85
N GLY A 6 72.40 9.92 13.02
CA GLY A 6 71.24 9.38 13.73
C GLY A 6 71.35 9.71 15.25
N VAL A 7 70.27 9.45 16.03
CA VAL A 7 70.22 9.22 17.51
C VAL A 7 70.48 10.50 18.38
N SER A 8 69.86 10.86 19.51
CA SER A 8 69.20 10.20 20.67
C SER A 8 68.26 11.21 21.39
N ALA A 9 67.09 10.81 21.90
CA ALA A 9 66.75 10.61 23.33
C ALA A 9 66.54 11.85 24.25
N LEU A 10 65.24 12.07 24.57
CA LEU A 10 64.64 12.39 25.88
C LEU A 10 65.17 13.56 26.76
N SER A 11 64.33 14.60 26.94
CA SER A 11 64.21 15.32 28.23
C SER A 11 62.81 15.97 28.45
N ARG A 12 62.01 15.24 29.23
CA ARG A 12 61.11 15.65 30.34
C ARG A 12 60.43 17.05 30.39
N LEU A 13 59.09 16.96 30.37
CA LEU A 13 58.09 17.42 31.37
C LEU A 13 57.63 18.91 31.51
N ARG A 14 56.29 19.01 31.55
CA ARG A 14 55.36 20.01 32.15
C ARG A 14 55.09 21.25 31.28
N SER A 15 53.84 21.50 30.87
CA SER A 15 52.69 21.70 31.74
C SER A 15 51.34 21.40 31.05
N ARG A 16 50.38 20.90 31.84
CA ARG A 16 48.96 20.76 31.49
C ARG A 16 48.28 22.13 31.60
N VAL A 17 47.60 22.58 30.57
CA VAL A 17 46.33 23.31 30.70
C VAL A 17 45.35 22.74 29.68
N LYS A 18 44.29 22.12 30.18
CA LYS A 18 43.10 21.74 29.40
C LYS A 18 42.37 23.01 28.99
N GLN A 19 42.07 23.17 27.70
CA GLN A 19 40.87 23.89 27.27
C GLN A 19 40.05 22.93 26.40
N HIS A 20 38.95 22.46 26.98
CA HIS A 20 37.88 21.78 26.25
C HIS A 20 37.24 22.80 25.31
N SER A 21 37.31 22.56 24.00
CA SER A 21 36.52 23.26 23.00
C SER A 21 35.61 22.27 22.26
N SER A 22 34.36 22.68 22.08
CA SER A 22 33.31 22.08 21.25
C SER A 22 32.57 20.84 21.79
N LEU A 23 31.81 21.04 22.86
CA LEU A 23 30.58 20.25 23.11
C LEU A 23 29.31 20.98 22.64
N SER A 24 29.42 22.18 22.04
CA SER A 24 28.24 22.96 21.61
C SER A 24 27.73 22.62 20.20
N ASN A 25 28.47 21.83 19.41
CA ASN A 25 28.09 21.52 18.02
C ASN A 25 27.45 20.14 17.83
N SER A 26 27.30 19.36 18.91
CA SER A 26 26.76 17.99 18.85
C SER A 26 25.31 17.88 19.34
N VAL A 27 24.71 18.96 19.85
CA VAL A 27 23.38 18.93 20.50
C VAL A 27 22.25 19.38 19.56
N ARG A 28 22.56 19.78 18.32
CA ARG A 28 21.56 20.36 17.39
C ARG A 28 20.89 19.35 16.43
N TRP A 29 21.18 18.05 16.56
CA TRP A 29 20.59 16.99 15.70
C TRP A 29 19.48 16.16 16.36
N LEU A 30 19.20 16.39 17.65
CA LEU A 30 17.94 15.95 18.27
C LEU A 30 16.89 17.03 18.06
N GLN A 31 16.58 17.30 16.79
CA GLN A 31 15.39 18.03 16.43
C GLN A 31 14.24 17.08 16.81
N MET A 32 13.43 17.45 17.82
CA MET A 32 12.13 16.84 18.07
C MET A 32 11.46 16.65 16.71
N GLN A 33 11.27 15.39 16.29
CA GLN A 33 10.29 15.10 15.24
C GLN A 33 9.01 15.75 15.72
N SER A 34 8.57 16.79 15.01
CA SER A 34 7.33 17.46 15.38
C SER A 34 6.21 16.43 15.20
N SER A 35 5.16 16.48 16.01
CA SER A 35 4.03 15.55 15.84
C SER A 35 3.41 15.63 14.44
N SER A 36 3.58 16.76 13.74
CA SER A 36 3.21 16.96 12.33
C SER A 36 4.06 16.17 11.32
N ASP A 37 5.29 15.78 11.67
CA ASP A 37 6.14 14.97 10.78
C ASP A 37 5.74 13.49 10.77
N LEU A 38 5.04 13.04 11.81
CA LEU A 38 4.54 11.67 11.96
C LEU A 38 3.14 11.50 11.36
N ASP A 39 2.39 12.58 11.20
CA ASP A 39 1.02 12.57 10.68
C ASP A 39 1.02 12.55 9.14
N LEU A 40 0.49 11.47 8.56
CA LEU A 40 0.39 11.27 7.13
C LEU A 40 -0.52 12.31 6.45
N HIS A 41 -1.58 12.75 7.13
CA HIS A 41 -2.49 13.77 6.60
C HIS A 41 -1.77 15.11 6.42
N SER A 42 -0.99 15.53 7.42
CA SER A 42 -0.17 16.75 7.35
C SER A 42 0.87 16.68 6.24
N GLN A 43 1.55 15.55 6.07
CA GLN A 43 2.52 15.35 4.98
C GLN A 43 1.87 15.47 3.60
N LEU A 44 0.69 14.88 3.40
CA LEU A 44 -0.06 15.03 2.15
C LEU A 44 -0.47 16.48 1.89
N LYS A 45 -0.94 17.18 2.92
CA LYS A 45 -1.35 18.59 2.81
C LYS A 45 -0.22 19.49 2.31
N GLU A 46 1.02 19.21 2.74
CA GLU A 46 2.21 19.95 2.30
C GLU A 46 2.59 19.66 0.84
N LEU A 47 2.40 18.41 0.39
CA LEU A 47 2.82 17.96 -0.95
C LEU A 47 1.81 18.30 -2.06
N ILE A 48 0.52 18.38 -1.75
CA ILE A 48 -0.55 18.60 -2.73
C ILE A 48 -0.36 19.88 -3.57
N PRO A 49 -0.05 21.06 -3.01
CA PRO A 49 0.08 22.29 -3.79
C PRO A 49 1.14 22.22 -4.88
N GLU A 50 2.28 21.57 -4.61
CA GLU A 50 3.35 21.39 -5.59
C GLU A 50 2.88 20.56 -6.79
N GLN A 51 2.16 19.45 -6.51
CA GLN A 51 1.66 18.56 -7.57
C GLN A 51 0.54 19.21 -8.39
N GLN A 52 -0.31 20.05 -7.76
CA GLN A 52 -1.32 20.83 -8.46
C GLN A 52 -0.67 21.82 -9.45
N GLU A 53 0.39 22.50 -9.03
CA GLU A 53 1.11 23.43 -9.90
C GLU A 53 1.84 22.69 -11.02
N ARG A 54 2.42 21.50 -10.74
CA ARG A 54 3.02 20.62 -11.76
C ARG A 54 2.00 20.24 -12.85
N LEU A 55 0.80 19.81 -12.46
CA LEU A 55 -0.26 19.44 -13.40
C LEU A 55 -0.75 20.64 -14.20
N LYS A 56 -0.86 21.81 -13.56
CA LYS A 56 -1.23 23.06 -14.22
C LYS A 56 -0.20 23.48 -15.28
N LYS A 57 1.09 23.41 -14.96
CA LYS A 57 2.20 23.69 -15.89
C LYS A 57 2.20 22.71 -17.06
N LEU A 58 2.09 21.40 -16.78
CA LEU A 58 2.01 20.37 -17.81
C LEU A 58 0.89 20.65 -18.81
N ARG A 59 -0.29 21.04 -18.32
CA ARG A 59 -1.42 21.39 -19.19
C ARG A 59 -1.19 22.69 -19.97
N ALA A 60 -0.55 23.70 -19.36
CA ALA A 60 -0.29 24.99 -20.00
C ALA A 60 0.77 24.88 -21.11
N GLU A 61 1.85 24.15 -20.85
CA GLU A 61 3.01 24.03 -21.76
C GLU A 61 2.81 22.92 -22.80
N HIS A 62 2.21 21.79 -22.39
CA HIS A 62 2.16 20.57 -23.19
C HIS A 62 0.75 20.06 -23.48
N GLY A 63 -0.32 20.78 -23.13
CA GLY A 63 -1.70 20.32 -23.28
C GLY A 63 -2.17 20.02 -24.71
N LYS A 64 -1.41 20.42 -25.74
CA LYS A 64 -1.67 20.10 -27.15
C LYS A 64 -0.66 19.12 -27.77
N VAL A 65 0.30 18.64 -26.98
CA VAL A 65 1.30 17.67 -27.45
C VAL A 65 0.60 16.33 -27.71
N GLN A 66 0.88 15.73 -28.86
CA GLN A 66 0.33 14.43 -29.22
C GLN A 66 1.12 13.31 -28.53
N LEU A 67 0.42 12.40 -27.85
CA LEU A 67 1.01 11.24 -27.15
C LEU A 67 0.92 9.95 -27.97
N GLY A 68 0.14 9.95 -29.05
CA GLY A 68 -0.10 8.79 -29.90
C GLY A 68 -1.24 9.02 -30.89
N ASN A 69 -1.50 8.03 -31.73
CA ASN A 69 -2.62 8.03 -32.67
C ASN A 69 -3.75 7.13 -32.14
N ILE A 70 -4.99 7.43 -32.54
CA ILE A 70 -6.15 6.58 -32.26
C ILE A 70 -6.57 5.91 -33.56
N THR A 71 -6.60 4.58 -33.57
CA THR A 71 -7.05 3.77 -34.72
C THR A 71 -8.34 3.03 -34.41
N VAL A 72 -9.04 2.56 -35.45
CA VAL A 72 -10.26 1.75 -35.30
C VAL A 72 -9.97 0.47 -34.50
N ASP A 73 -8.81 -0.16 -34.72
CA ASP A 73 -8.39 -1.35 -33.97
C ASP A 73 -8.23 -1.08 -32.46
N MET A 74 -7.72 0.10 -32.08
CA MET A 74 -7.60 0.47 -30.67
C MET A 74 -8.99 0.66 -30.03
N VAL A 75 -9.94 1.24 -30.76
CA VAL A 75 -11.31 1.46 -30.29
C VAL A 75 -12.04 0.13 -30.10
N ILE A 76 -11.98 -0.77 -31.09
CA ILE A 76 -12.62 -2.08 -31.03
C ILE A 76 -11.91 -3.01 -30.03
N GLY A 77 -10.58 -2.93 -29.95
CA GLY A 77 -9.74 -3.79 -29.13
C GLY A 77 -9.67 -3.39 -27.65
N GLY A 78 -10.55 -2.51 -27.18
CA GLY A 78 -10.63 -2.10 -25.77
C GLY A 78 -9.44 -1.23 -25.33
N MET A 79 -9.11 -0.18 -26.09
CA MET A 79 -8.04 0.78 -25.79
C MET A 79 -6.63 0.18 -25.76
N ARG A 80 -6.42 -0.96 -26.41
CA ARG A 80 -5.09 -1.61 -26.47
C ARG A 80 -4.05 -0.67 -27.10
N GLY A 81 -3.00 -0.36 -26.35
CA GLY A 81 -1.92 0.52 -26.80
C GLY A 81 -2.26 2.01 -26.80
N MET A 82 -3.37 2.41 -26.17
CA MET A 82 -3.82 3.80 -26.11
C MET A 82 -3.56 4.38 -24.72
N THR A 83 -2.77 5.46 -24.64
CA THR A 83 -2.54 6.20 -23.39
C THR A 83 -3.79 7.03 -23.05
N GLY A 84 -4.60 6.56 -22.10
CA GLY A 84 -5.93 7.14 -21.82
C GLY A 84 -6.15 7.74 -20.43
N LEU A 85 -5.27 7.46 -19.46
CA LEU A 85 -5.46 7.91 -18.08
C LEU A 85 -4.12 8.23 -17.39
N LEU A 86 -4.21 8.96 -16.27
CA LEU A 86 -3.07 9.31 -15.42
C LEU A 86 -3.14 8.53 -14.11
N TRP A 87 -2.07 7.79 -13.80
CA TRP A 87 -1.91 7.03 -12.57
C TRP A 87 -0.52 7.32 -12.00
N GLU A 88 -0.45 7.87 -10.78
CA GLU A 88 0.78 8.49 -10.24
C GLU A 88 1.53 7.59 -9.25
N THR A 89 0.88 6.55 -8.72
CA THR A 89 1.41 5.72 -7.64
C THR A 89 2.41 4.67 -8.12
N SER A 90 2.20 4.12 -9.32
CA SER A 90 3.11 3.15 -9.94
C SER A 90 3.15 3.26 -11.46
N LEU A 91 4.28 2.85 -12.03
CA LEU A 91 4.53 2.78 -13.47
C LEU A 91 5.38 1.54 -13.77
N LEU A 92 5.07 0.83 -14.85
CA LEU A 92 5.82 -0.33 -15.30
C LEU A 92 7.06 0.09 -16.09
N ASP A 93 8.23 -0.30 -15.60
CA ASP A 93 9.48 -0.24 -16.35
C ASP A 93 9.62 -1.51 -17.20
N PRO A 94 9.90 -1.39 -18.52
CA PRO A 94 9.99 -2.56 -19.40
C PRO A 94 11.15 -3.50 -19.04
N ASP A 95 12.21 -3.01 -18.38
CA ASP A 95 13.40 -3.79 -18.05
C ASP A 95 13.40 -4.23 -16.58
N GLU A 96 12.96 -3.37 -15.67
CA GLU A 96 13.02 -3.62 -14.21
C GLU A 96 11.68 -4.01 -13.57
N GLY A 97 10.59 -4.00 -14.35
CA GLY A 97 9.25 -4.35 -13.87
C GLY A 97 8.56 -3.19 -13.14
N ILE A 98 7.61 -3.51 -12.26
CA ILE A 98 6.76 -2.49 -11.63
C ILE A 98 7.58 -1.63 -10.64
N ARG A 99 7.40 -0.31 -10.72
CA ARG A 99 8.00 0.65 -9.80
C ARG A 99 6.92 1.36 -8.99
N PHE A 100 7.09 1.38 -7.66
CA PHE A 100 6.27 2.14 -6.73
C PHE A 100 6.90 3.51 -6.49
N ARG A 101 6.29 4.58 -7.02
CA ARG A 101 6.86 5.94 -6.98
C ARG A 101 8.33 6.02 -7.43
N GLY A 102 8.69 5.22 -8.45
CA GLY A 102 10.04 5.14 -9.00
C GLY A 102 10.94 4.07 -8.38
N LEU A 103 10.58 3.50 -7.23
CA LEU A 103 11.34 2.43 -6.58
C LEU A 103 10.92 1.06 -7.10
N SER A 104 11.87 0.26 -7.57
CA SER A 104 11.67 -1.15 -7.91
C SER A 104 11.36 -1.99 -6.66
N ILE A 105 10.85 -3.22 -6.86
CA ILE A 105 10.59 -4.15 -5.74
C ILE A 105 11.86 -4.41 -4.90
N PRO A 106 13.04 -4.71 -5.49
CA PRO A 106 14.26 -4.91 -4.70
C PRO A 106 14.71 -3.67 -3.93
N GLU A 107 14.46 -2.47 -4.45
CA GLU A 107 14.74 -1.21 -3.74
C GLU A 107 13.76 -1.02 -2.58
N CYS A 108 12.48 -1.32 -2.79
CA CYS A 108 11.48 -1.28 -1.73
C CYS A 108 11.82 -2.25 -0.60
N GLN A 109 12.28 -3.47 -0.90
CA GLN A 109 12.70 -4.44 0.12
C GLN A 109 13.91 -3.95 0.94
N LYS A 110 14.81 -3.15 0.34
CA LYS A 110 15.99 -2.61 1.03
C LYS A 110 15.69 -1.35 1.85
N LEU A 111 14.79 -0.50 1.36
CA LEU A 111 14.57 0.84 1.91
C LEU A 111 13.36 0.92 2.84
N LEU A 112 12.32 0.11 2.63
CA LEU A 112 11.11 0.18 3.45
C LEU A 112 11.34 -0.48 4.81
N PRO A 113 10.80 0.10 5.90
CA PRO A 113 10.87 -0.52 7.22
C PRO A 113 10.18 -1.89 7.26
N ALA A 114 10.85 -2.85 7.88
CA ALA A 114 10.31 -4.18 8.14
C ALA A 114 9.93 -4.33 9.64
N ALA A 115 9.19 -5.40 9.95
CA ALA A 115 8.87 -5.75 11.34
C ALA A 115 10.13 -6.20 12.14
N LYS A 116 11.10 -6.78 11.43
CA LYS A 116 12.38 -7.28 11.97
C LYS A 116 13.53 -6.85 11.02
N PRO A 117 14.78 -6.77 11.51
CA PRO A 117 15.93 -6.35 10.70
C PRO A 117 16.15 -7.13 9.41
N ASP A 118 15.72 -8.40 9.35
CA ASP A 118 15.80 -9.28 8.18
C ASP A 118 14.40 -9.72 7.68
N GLY A 119 13.36 -8.95 8.01
CA GLY A 119 11.98 -9.25 7.64
C GLY A 119 11.55 -8.64 6.31
N GLU A 120 10.36 -9.00 5.88
CA GLU A 120 9.71 -8.47 4.69
C GLU A 120 9.18 -7.04 4.91
N PRO A 121 9.10 -6.21 3.85
CA PRO A 121 8.67 -4.82 3.94
C PRO A 121 7.21 -4.73 4.42
N LEU A 122 6.96 -3.81 5.35
CA LEU A 122 5.63 -3.59 5.91
C LEU A 122 4.69 -2.91 4.90
N PRO A 123 3.45 -3.42 4.73
CA PRO A 123 2.45 -2.79 3.87
C PRO A 123 2.17 -1.32 4.18
N GLU A 124 2.22 -0.95 5.47
CA GLU A 124 2.05 0.44 5.92
C GLU A 124 3.15 1.35 5.38
N GLY A 125 4.39 0.84 5.32
CA GLY A 125 5.50 1.59 4.75
C GLY A 125 5.33 1.82 3.25
N LEU A 126 4.82 0.82 2.54
CA LEU A 126 4.48 0.95 1.13
C LEU A 126 3.32 1.95 0.94
N LEU A 127 2.27 1.88 1.75
CA LEU A 127 1.14 2.82 1.67
C LEU A 127 1.61 4.27 1.83
N TRP A 128 2.52 4.52 2.78
CA TRP A 128 3.14 5.82 2.95
C TRP A 128 3.93 6.26 1.70
N LEU A 129 4.73 5.35 1.13
CA LEU A 129 5.47 5.62 -0.11
C LEU A 129 4.51 5.99 -1.24
N LEU A 130 3.44 5.23 -1.48
CA LEU A 130 2.49 5.51 -2.56
C LEU A 130 1.80 6.87 -2.39
N LEU A 131 1.43 7.22 -1.17
CA LEU A 131 0.74 8.49 -0.89
C LEU A 131 1.67 9.69 -0.97
N THR A 132 2.88 9.60 -0.40
CA THR A 132 3.78 10.75 -0.24
C THR A 132 4.90 10.83 -1.28
N GLY A 133 5.22 9.72 -1.96
CA GLY A 133 6.40 9.60 -2.80
C GLY A 133 7.73 9.53 -2.03
N LYS A 134 7.70 9.44 -0.69
CA LYS A 134 8.88 9.42 0.17
C LYS A 134 8.96 8.10 0.95
N VAL A 135 10.16 7.60 1.15
CA VAL A 135 10.41 6.42 2.02
C VAL A 135 10.15 6.84 3.48
N PRO A 136 9.26 6.14 4.21
CA PRO A 136 8.96 6.47 5.60
C PRO A 136 10.08 6.04 6.56
N SER A 137 10.18 6.76 7.66
CA SER A 137 10.93 6.33 8.85
C SER A 137 10.16 5.27 9.62
N LYS A 138 10.86 4.50 10.47
CA LYS A 138 10.22 3.48 11.33
C LYS A 138 9.13 4.09 12.24
N ALA A 139 9.37 5.28 12.79
CA ALA A 139 8.40 5.99 13.63
C ALA A 139 7.11 6.36 12.87
N GLN A 140 7.23 6.77 11.60
CA GLN A 140 6.07 7.05 10.74
C GLN A 140 5.28 5.78 10.43
N VAL A 141 5.97 4.66 10.17
CA VAL A 141 5.31 3.36 9.97
C VAL A 141 4.58 2.92 11.22
N ASP A 142 5.20 3.02 12.40
CA ASP A 142 4.57 2.60 13.65
C ASP A 142 3.35 3.49 14.00
N ALA A 143 3.42 4.78 13.72
CA ALA A 143 2.28 5.70 13.86
C ALA A 143 1.13 5.34 12.91
N LEU A 144 1.44 5.05 11.64
CA LEU A 144 0.44 4.63 10.66
C LEU A 144 -0.18 3.27 11.00
N SER A 145 0.61 2.30 11.48
CA SER A 145 0.10 1.03 11.98
C SER A 145 -0.88 1.23 13.14
N GLN A 146 -0.58 2.16 14.08
CA GLN A 146 -1.52 2.49 15.16
C GLN A 146 -2.79 3.12 14.63
N GLU A 147 -2.68 4.08 13.72
CA GLU A 147 -3.84 4.74 13.13
C GLU A 147 -4.76 3.76 12.38
N LEU A 148 -4.18 2.83 11.61
CA LEU A 148 -4.94 1.77 10.94
C LEU A 148 -5.65 0.86 11.94
N ARG A 149 -5.03 0.53 13.07
CA ARG A 149 -5.69 -0.24 14.13
C ARG A 149 -6.89 0.52 14.72
N ASP A 150 -6.70 1.79 15.07
CA ASP A 150 -7.75 2.61 15.70
C ASP A 150 -8.97 2.79 14.77
N ARG A 151 -8.74 2.82 13.45
CA ARG A 151 -9.79 2.94 12.43
C ARG A 151 -10.52 1.63 12.12
N ALA A 152 -10.00 0.48 12.56
CA ALA A 152 -10.45 -0.85 12.18
C ALA A 152 -11.72 -1.34 12.92
N VAL A 153 -12.61 -0.42 13.29
CA VAL A 153 -13.91 -0.75 13.89
C VAL A 153 -14.93 -1.00 12.80
N VAL A 154 -15.52 -2.19 12.79
CA VAL A 154 -16.56 -2.60 11.83
C VAL A 154 -17.92 -2.72 12.54
N PRO A 155 -18.96 -2.01 12.07
CA PRO A 155 -20.30 -2.12 12.66
C PRO A 155 -20.95 -3.49 12.43
N ASP A 156 -21.77 -3.93 13.39
CA ASP A 156 -22.47 -5.22 13.35
C ASP A 156 -23.35 -5.43 12.10
N TYR A 157 -23.93 -4.35 11.56
CA TYR A 157 -24.79 -4.46 10.39
C TYR A 157 -24.01 -4.91 9.14
N VAL A 158 -22.69 -4.72 9.11
CA VAL A 158 -21.81 -5.20 8.02
C VAL A 158 -21.74 -6.71 8.04
N PHE A 159 -21.51 -7.31 9.21
CA PHE A 159 -21.51 -8.77 9.35
C PHE A 159 -22.88 -9.36 9.04
N LYS A 160 -23.97 -8.72 9.50
CA LYS A 160 -25.35 -9.13 9.18
C LYS A 160 -25.64 -9.08 7.68
N ALA A 161 -25.13 -8.08 6.96
CA ALA A 161 -25.29 -7.98 5.51
C ALA A 161 -24.59 -9.13 4.78
N ILE A 162 -23.41 -9.53 5.25
CA ILE A 162 -22.67 -10.69 4.71
C ILE A 162 -23.41 -11.99 5.04
N ASP A 163 -23.91 -12.13 6.27
CA ASP A 163 -24.62 -13.32 6.73
C ASP A 163 -25.96 -13.55 6.03
N ALA A 164 -26.60 -12.48 5.55
CA ALA A 164 -27.81 -12.57 4.75
C ALA A 164 -27.60 -13.29 3.40
N LEU A 165 -26.36 -13.36 2.90
CA LEU A 165 -26.02 -14.11 1.69
C LEU A 165 -25.88 -15.60 2.00
N PRO A 166 -26.20 -16.50 1.04
CA PRO A 166 -25.94 -17.92 1.23
C PRO A 166 -24.45 -18.18 1.40
N VAL A 167 -24.07 -19.20 2.20
CA VAL A 167 -22.67 -19.59 2.43
C VAL A 167 -21.97 -19.99 1.12
N SER A 168 -22.73 -20.49 0.14
CA SER A 168 -22.26 -20.82 -1.21
C SER A 168 -22.00 -19.62 -2.11
N ALA A 169 -22.33 -18.39 -1.68
CA ALA A 169 -22.03 -17.19 -2.46
C ALA A 169 -20.51 -17.06 -2.66
N HIS A 170 -20.09 -16.61 -3.85
CA HIS A 170 -18.67 -16.43 -4.16
C HIS A 170 -18.01 -15.48 -3.15
N PRO A 171 -16.78 -15.76 -2.65
CA PRO A 171 -16.15 -14.94 -1.61
C PRO A 171 -16.01 -13.47 -2.02
N MET A 172 -15.71 -13.19 -3.30
CA MET A 172 -15.65 -11.82 -3.81
C MET A 172 -17.01 -11.09 -3.74
N THR A 173 -18.13 -11.80 -3.93
CA THR A 173 -19.47 -11.21 -3.80
C THR A 173 -19.79 -10.88 -2.35
N GLN A 174 -19.46 -11.79 -1.43
CA GLN A 174 -19.61 -11.55 0.00
C GLN A 174 -18.74 -10.36 0.45
N PHE A 175 -17.50 -10.30 -0.05
CA PHE A 175 -16.56 -9.23 0.25
C PHE A 175 -17.02 -7.87 -0.30
N ALA A 176 -17.42 -7.79 -1.58
CA ALA A 176 -17.96 -6.57 -2.17
C ALA A 176 -19.24 -6.09 -1.45
N THR A 177 -20.11 -7.02 -1.03
CA THR A 177 -21.30 -6.69 -0.23
C THR A 177 -20.94 -6.11 1.15
N GLY A 178 -19.91 -6.68 1.81
CA GLY A 178 -19.39 -6.13 3.06
C GLY A 178 -18.82 -4.71 2.90
N VAL A 179 -18.11 -4.44 1.81
CA VAL A 179 -17.62 -3.09 1.48
C VAL A 179 -18.79 -2.13 1.21
N MET A 180 -19.82 -2.56 0.48
CA MET A 180 -21.03 -1.75 0.27
C MET A 180 -21.75 -1.44 1.57
N ALA A 181 -21.75 -2.36 2.55
CA ALA A 181 -22.30 -2.06 3.87
C ALA A 181 -21.45 -1.01 4.61
N LEU A 182 -20.11 -1.07 4.51
CA LEU A 182 -19.22 -0.06 5.12
C LEU A 182 -19.45 1.36 4.56
N GLN A 183 -19.92 1.49 3.33
CA GLN A 183 -20.21 2.77 2.66
C GLN A 183 -21.15 3.68 3.46
N VAL A 184 -22.05 3.13 4.28
CA VAL A 184 -22.98 3.89 5.14
C VAL A 184 -22.24 4.86 6.09
N GLN A 185 -20.98 4.59 6.40
CA GLN A 185 -20.14 5.44 7.24
C GLN A 185 -19.36 6.51 6.49
N SER A 186 -19.46 6.61 5.16
CA SER A 186 -18.69 7.57 4.36
C SER A 186 -18.79 8.99 4.89
N GLY A 187 -17.64 9.55 5.24
CA GLY A 187 -17.47 10.95 5.58
C GLY A 187 -17.49 11.83 4.34
N PHE A 188 -16.97 11.35 3.21
CA PHE A 188 -16.97 12.07 1.93
C PHE A 188 -18.39 12.38 1.47
N GLN A 189 -19.29 11.39 1.43
CA GLN A 189 -20.67 11.59 1.01
C GLN A 189 -21.35 12.67 1.87
N LYS A 190 -21.26 12.56 3.20
CA LYS A 190 -21.86 13.51 4.14
C LYS A 190 -21.26 14.91 4.02
N ALA A 191 -19.96 15.02 3.75
CA ALA A 191 -19.29 16.29 3.57
C ALA A 191 -19.69 16.94 2.24
N TYR A 192 -19.78 16.14 1.17
CA TYR A 192 -20.23 16.59 -0.15
C TYR A 192 -21.67 17.13 -0.11
N GLU A 193 -22.59 16.42 0.55
CA GLU A 193 -23.98 16.85 0.75
C GLU A 193 -24.09 18.18 1.52
N LYS A 194 -23.12 18.48 2.40
CA LYS A 194 -23.03 19.76 3.12
C LYS A 194 -22.36 20.88 2.30
N GLY A 195 -21.91 20.61 1.08
CA GLY A 195 -21.35 21.61 0.18
C GLY A 195 -19.91 22.00 0.48
N ILE A 196 -19.03 21.05 0.82
CA ILE A 196 -17.60 21.33 0.98
C ILE A 196 -16.97 21.89 -0.31
N SER A 197 -15.90 22.68 -0.16
CA SER A 197 -15.16 23.20 -1.32
C SER A 197 -14.43 22.08 -2.06
N LYS A 198 -14.41 22.17 -3.40
CA LYS A 198 -13.68 21.26 -4.29
C LYS A 198 -12.20 21.09 -3.92
N LEU A 199 -11.56 22.15 -3.41
CA LEU A 199 -10.15 22.10 -2.99
C LEU A 199 -9.91 21.20 -1.77
N LYS A 200 -10.97 20.89 -1.02
CA LYS A 200 -10.92 20.07 0.20
C LYS A 200 -11.51 18.68 0.02
N TYR A 201 -11.92 18.29 -1.19
CA TYR A 201 -12.48 16.95 -1.45
C TYR A 201 -11.51 15.83 -1.04
N TRP A 202 -10.20 16.07 -1.12
CA TRP A 202 -9.19 15.09 -0.74
C TRP A 202 -9.17 14.79 0.77
N GLU A 203 -9.56 15.74 1.63
CA GLU A 203 -9.52 15.57 3.10
C GLU A 203 -10.47 14.45 3.55
N PRO A 204 -11.80 14.47 3.28
CA PRO A 204 -12.67 13.36 3.64
C PRO A 204 -12.47 12.12 2.76
N THR A 205 -11.92 12.27 1.55
CA THR A 205 -11.52 11.12 0.72
C THR A 205 -10.38 10.33 1.39
N TYR A 206 -9.41 11.02 1.97
CA TYR A 206 -8.32 10.42 2.74
C TYR A 206 -8.84 9.69 3.97
N GLU A 207 -9.75 10.32 4.74
CA GLU A 207 -10.36 9.71 5.92
C GLU A 207 -11.12 8.42 5.58
N ASP A 208 -11.92 8.44 4.52
CA ASP A 208 -12.67 7.28 4.04
C ASP A 208 -11.73 6.19 3.49
N ALA A 209 -10.69 6.56 2.75
CA ALA A 209 -9.72 5.61 2.18
C ALA A 209 -8.92 4.89 3.27
N LEU A 210 -8.40 5.60 4.28
CA LEU A 210 -7.69 4.95 5.40
C LEU A 210 -8.63 4.10 6.24
N SER A 211 -9.85 4.58 6.49
CA SER A 211 -10.87 3.80 7.21
C SER A 211 -11.26 2.54 6.45
N LEU A 212 -11.35 2.60 5.12
CA LEU A 212 -11.59 1.45 4.27
C LEU A 212 -10.42 0.45 4.35
N ILE A 213 -9.18 0.91 4.18
CA ILE A 213 -7.97 0.05 4.26
C ILE A 213 -7.93 -0.66 5.62
N ALA A 214 -8.17 0.04 6.72
CA ALA A 214 -8.21 -0.54 8.06
C ALA A 214 -9.26 -1.64 8.23
N ARG A 215 -10.45 -1.48 7.63
CA ARG A 215 -11.61 -2.36 7.83
C ARG A 215 -11.67 -3.52 6.85
N VAL A 216 -11.06 -3.39 5.67
CA VAL A 216 -11.05 -4.41 4.61
C VAL A 216 -10.52 -5.77 5.10
N PRO A 217 -9.40 -5.88 5.83
CA PRO A 217 -8.91 -7.15 6.35
C PRO A 217 -9.90 -7.86 7.27
N LEU A 218 -10.67 -7.11 8.08
CA LEU A 218 -11.68 -7.69 8.97
C LEU A 218 -12.84 -8.28 8.19
N VAL A 219 -13.31 -7.57 7.17
CA VAL A 219 -14.37 -8.07 6.30
C VAL A 219 -13.89 -9.30 5.52
N ALA A 220 -12.67 -9.24 4.96
CA ALA A 220 -12.10 -10.34 4.19
C ALA A 220 -11.84 -11.58 5.07
N SER A 221 -11.31 -11.40 6.28
CA SER A 221 -11.09 -12.49 7.22
C SER A 221 -12.41 -13.09 7.68
N TYR A 222 -13.43 -12.27 7.96
CA TYR A 222 -14.76 -12.72 8.31
C TYR A 222 -15.37 -13.63 7.22
N VAL A 223 -15.31 -13.21 5.95
CA VAL A 223 -15.77 -14.02 4.81
C VAL A 223 -15.03 -15.35 4.74
N TYR A 224 -13.70 -15.35 4.88
CA TYR A 224 -12.90 -16.58 4.88
C TYR A 224 -13.28 -17.53 6.03
N ARG A 225 -13.45 -17.00 7.25
CA ARG A 225 -13.80 -17.79 8.43
C ARG A 225 -15.22 -18.34 8.33
N ARG A 226 -16.16 -17.56 7.78
CA ARG A 226 -17.53 -17.99 7.50
C ARG A 226 -17.58 -19.13 6.50
N MET A 227 -16.85 -19.03 5.39
CA MET A 227 -16.89 -20.03 4.32
C MET A 227 -16.13 -21.31 4.64
N TYR A 228 -14.98 -21.22 5.32
CA TYR A 228 -14.03 -22.34 5.43
C TYR A 228 -13.76 -22.80 6.86
N LYS A 229 -14.28 -22.11 7.87
CA LYS A 229 -13.98 -22.34 9.30
C LYS A 229 -15.23 -22.26 10.19
N ASP A 230 -16.40 -22.57 9.63
CA ASP A 230 -17.69 -22.64 10.34
C ASP A 230 -18.07 -21.35 11.09
N GLY A 231 -17.66 -20.18 10.59
CA GLY A 231 -18.00 -18.89 11.20
C GLY A 231 -17.25 -18.55 12.49
N LYS A 232 -16.19 -19.30 12.84
CA LYS A 232 -15.38 -19.02 14.04
C LYS A 232 -14.57 -17.73 13.86
N PHE A 233 -15.11 -16.60 14.29
CA PHE A 233 -14.46 -15.29 14.25
C PHE A 233 -13.21 -15.24 15.14
N ILE A 234 -12.19 -14.51 14.68
CA ILE A 234 -10.95 -14.25 15.43
C ILE A 234 -10.81 -12.72 15.51
N PRO A 235 -10.75 -12.13 16.70
CA PRO A 235 -10.58 -10.69 16.87
C PRO A 235 -9.18 -10.23 16.46
N MET A 236 -9.02 -8.91 16.35
CA MET A 236 -7.72 -8.27 16.12
C MET A 236 -6.79 -8.46 17.32
N ASP A 237 -5.50 -8.52 17.04
CA ASP A 237 -4.43 -8.43 18.05
C ASP A 237 -3.71 -7.08 17.91
N ASP A 238 -3.82 -6.25 18.95
CA ASP A 238 -3.26 -4.89 18.99
C ASP A 238 -1.73 -4.86 18.93
N SER A 239 -1.07 -5.99 19.23
CA SER A 239 0.39 -6.09 19.17
C SER A 239 0.95 -6.29 17.76
N LEU A 240 0.09 -6.57 16.78
CA LEU A 240 0.48 -6.87 15.40
C LEU A 240 0.33 -5.65 14.47
N ASP A 241 1.17 -5.62 13.43
CA ASP A 241 1.03 -4.76 12.25
C ASP A 241 -0.09 -5.25 11.32
N TYR A 242 -0.39 -4.47 10.28
CA TYR A 242 -1.48 -4.73 9.34
C TYR A 242 -1.41 -6.14 8.71
N GLY A 243 -0.24 -6.53 8.19
CA GLY A 243 -0.05 -7.83 7.55
C GLY A 243 -0.12 -8.99 8.55
N GLY A 244 0.50 -8.83 9.72
CA GLY A 244 0.45 -9.80 10.82
C GLY A 244 -0.98 -10.02 11.32
N ASN A 245 -1.72 -8.93 11.55
CA ASN A 245 -3.09 -8.97 12.04
C ASN A 245 -4.05 -9.60 11.02
N PHE A 246 -3.87 -9.31 9.73
CA PHE A 246 -4.68 -9.96 8.70
C PHE A 246 -4.47 -11.48 8.68
N SER A 247 -3.22 -11.93 8.76
CA SER A 247 -2.87 -13.36 8.84
C SER A 247 -3.43 -14.01 10.11
N HIS A 248 -3.35 -13.32 11.25
CA HIS A 248 -3.93 -13.74 12.53
C HIS A 248 -5.44 -13.96 12.43
N MET A 249 -6.19 -12.98 11.88
CA MET A 249 -7.65 -13.08 11.76
C MET A 249 -8.11 -14.19 10.80
N LEU A 250 -7.29 -14.56 9.81
CA LEU A 250 -7.54 -15.73 8.96
C LEU A 250 -7.36 -17.05 9.74
N GLY A 251 -6.66 -17.02 10.87
CA GLY A 251 -6.36 -18.16 11.74
C GLY A 251 -4.96 -18.74 11.51
N PHE A 252 -4.05 -17.97 10.94
CA PHE A 252 -2.65 -18.34 10.76
C PHE A 252 -1.78 -17.54 11.74
N SER A 253 -1.20 -18.24 12.72
CA SER A 253 -0.38 -17.63 13.77
C SER A 253 1.13 -17.87 13.60
N SER A 254 1.55 -18.60 12.56
CA SER A 254 2.97 -18.86 12.34
C SER A 254 3.69 -17.61 11.84
N HIS A 255 4.90 -17.38 12.35
CA HIS A 255 5.69 -16.21 11.99
C HIS A 255 5.95 -16.12 10.49
N GLN A 256 6.22 -17.24 9.82
CA GLN A 256 6.41 -17.31 8.37
C GLN A 256 5.16 -16.89 7.58
N MET A 257 3.96 -17.19 8.09
CA MET A 257 2.71 -16.75 7.45
C MET A 257 2.45 -15.25 7.64
N HIS A 258 2.97 -14.65 8.71
CA HIS A 258 2.93 -13.20 8.89
C HIS A 258 3.86 -12.49 7.90
N GLU A 259 5.10 -12.97 7.76
CA GLU A 259 6.05 -12.46 6.76
C GLU A 259 5.51 -12.62 5.33
N LEU A 260 4.96 -13.79 5.01
CA LEU A 260 4.35 -14.02 3.69
C LEU A 260 3.20 -13.05 3.43
N MET A 261 2.35 -12.79 4.43
CA MET A 261 1.23 -11.85 4.26
C MET A 261 1.72 -10.41 4.09
N ARG A 262 2.75 -9.99 4.83
CA ARG A 262 3.39 -8.67 4.67
C ARG A 262 3.91 -8.50 3.24
N LEU A 263 4.70 -9.45 2.76
CA LEU A 263 5.21 -9.42 1.38
C LEU A 263 4.07 -9.45 0.35
N TYR A 264 3.10 -10.35 0.53
CA TYR A 264 1.99 -10.54 -0.41
C TYR A 264 1.18 -9.26 -0.61
N VAL A 265 0.81 -8.59 0.48
CA VAL A 265 0.06 -7.32 0.44
C VAL A 265 0.93 -6.22 -0.18
N THR A 266 2.21 -6.15 0.16
CA THR A 266 3.12 -5.13 -0.36
C THR A 266 3.29 -5.22 -1.89
N ILE A 267 3.56 -6.40 -2.44
CA ILE A 267 3.85 -6.54 -3.88
C ILE A 267 2.61 -6.52 -4.78
N HIS A 268 1.43 -6.84 -4.25
CA HIS A 268 0.16 -6.79 -4.99
C HIS A 268 -0.63 -5.51 -4.72
N SER A 269 -0.01 -4.52 -4.06
CA SER A 269 -0.65 -3.28 -3.63
C SER A 269 -1.12 -2.42 -4.81
N ASP A 270 -0.33 -2.32 -5.86
CA ASP A 270 -0.64 -1.50 -7.05
C ASP A 270 0.07 -2.02 -8.30
N HIS A 271 -0.51 -1.80 -9.48
CA HIS A 271 0.10 -2.16 -10.77
C HIS A 271 -0.48 -1.32 -11.91
N GLU A 272 -0.12 -0.04 -11.93
CA GLU A 272 -0.64 0.98 -12.83
C GLU A 272 -2.17 1.14 -12.75
N GLY A 273 -2.72 2.04 -13.56
CA GLY A 273 -4.16 2.29 -13.62
C GLY A 273 -4.90 1.59 -14.76
N GLY A 274 -4.20 0.93 -15.68
CA GLY A 274 -4.79 0.33 -16.89
C GLY A 274 -5.52 -1.00 -16.64
N ASN A 275 -5.24 -1.66 -15.52
CA ASN A 275 -5.91 -2.90 -15.14
C ASN A 275 -7.39 -2.63 -14.75
N VAL A 276 -8.26 -3.63 -14.93
CA VAL A 276 -9.72 -3.45 -14.81
C VAL A 276 -10.13 -2.96 -13.42
N SER A 277 -9.50 -3.45 -12.35
CA SER A 277 -9.84 -3.03 -10.97
C SER A 277 -9.47 -1.57 -10.71
N ALA A 278 -8.23 -1.17 -11.03
CA ALA A 278 -7.76 0.20 -10.81
C ALA A 278 -8.54 1.19 -11.69
N HIS A 279 -8.74 0.86 -12.97
CA HIS A 279 -9.51 1.69 -13.89
C HIS A 279 -10.97 1.83 -13.44
N THR A 280 -11.61 0.74 -12.99
CA THR A 280 -13.00 0.81 -12.51
C THR A 280 -13.13 1.72 -11.29
N GLY A 281 -12.22 1.58 -10.30
CA GLY A 281 -12.21 2.45 -9.13
C GLY A 281 -11.98 3.91 -9.51
N HIS A 282 -11.03 4.18 -10.41
CA HIS A 282 -10.77 5.52 -10.93
C HIS A 282 -11.98 6.12 -11.66
N LEU A 283 -12.62 5.33 -12.52
CA LEU A 283 -13.79 5.75 -13.29
C LEU A 283 -14.99 6.09 -12.39
N VAL A 284 -15.30 5.22 -11.42
CA VAL A 284 -16.41 5.45 -10.48
C VAL A 284 -16.12 6.63 -9.55
N GLY A 285 -14.87 6.77 -9.09
CA GLY A 285 -14.43 7.92 -8.30
C GLY A 285 -14.44 9.23 -9.09
N SER A 286 -14.26 9.20 -10.41
CA SER A 286 -14.33 10.40 -11.26
C SER A 286 -15.72 11.04 -11.28
N ALA A 287 -16.77 10.25 -11.00
CA ALA A 287 -18.14 10.74 -10.80
C ALA A 287 -18.37 11.33 -9.38
N LEU A 288 -17.30 11.50 -8.59
CA LEU A 288 -17.33 11.92 -7.18
C LEU A 288 -18.05 10.92 -6.27
N SER A 289 -17.99 9.64 -6.61
CA SER A 289 -18.38 8.57 -5.68
C SER A 289 -17.32 8.46 -4.57
N ASP A 290 -17.75 8.13 -3.36
CA ASP A 290 -16.83 7.91 -2.24
C ASP A 290 -15.90 6.69 -2.46
N PRO A 291 -14.82 6.56 -1.66
CA PRO A 291 -13.88 5.44 -1.78
C PRO A 291 -14.51 4.05 -1.62
N TYR A 292 -15.58 3.91 -0.83
CA TYR A 292 -16.22 2.61 -0.61
C TYR A 292 -16.95 2.14 -1.86
N LEU A 293 -17.75 3.01 -2.50
CA LEU A 293 -18.42 2.70 -3.77
C LEU A 293 -17.41 2.39 -4.87
N SER A 294 -16.36 3.21 -4.97
CA SER A 294 -15.31 3.06 -5.97
C SER A 294 -14.56 1.73 -5.80
N PHE A 295 -14.23 1.36 -4.56
CA PHE A 295 -13.55 0.10 -4.26
C PHE A 295 -14.47 -1.12 -4.44
N ALA A 296 -15.73 -1.04 -4.05
CA ALA A 296 -16.70 -2.13 -4.27
C ALA A 296 -16.87 -2.43 -5.78
N ALA A 297 -16.95 -1.40 -6.62
CA ALA A 297 -16.98 -1.58 -8.07
C ALA A 297 -15.66 -2.17 -8.61
N ALA A 298 -14.51 -1.71 -8.10
CA ALA A 298 -13.21 -2.27 -8.44
C ALA A 298 -13.11 -3.78 -8.10
N LEU A 299 -13.68 -4.21 -6.96
CA LEU A 299 -13.75 -5.62 -6.57
C LEU A 299 -14.60 -6.45 -7.53
N ASN A 300 -15.71 -5.89 -8.04
CA ASN A 300 -16.52 -6.57 -9.05
C ASN A 300 -15.75 -6.75 -10.37
N GLY A 301 -14.96 -5.75 -10.77
CA GLY A 301 -14.03 -5.88 -11.90
C GLY A 301 -12.93 -6.92 -11.66
N LEU A 302 -12.40 -6.97 -10.43
CA LEU A 302 -11.39 -7.95 -10.01
C LEU A 302 -11.92 -9.38 -9.99
N ALA A 303 -13.20 -9.57 -9.66
CA ALA A 303 -13.85 -10.88 -9.71
C ALA A 303 -14.02 -11.43 -11.14
N GLY A 304 -13.80 -10.60 -12.16
CA GLY A 304 -13.80 -11.02 -13.56
C GLY A 304 -12.77 -12.12 -13.84
N PRO A 305 -13.14 -13.22 -14.53
CA PRO A 305 -12.22 -14.34 -14.81
C PRO A 305 -10.94 -13.96 -15.57
N LEU A 306 -10.98 -12.89 -16.36
CA LEU A 306 -9.83 -12.41 -17.13
C LEU A 306 -8.86 -11.54 -16.30
N HIS A 307 -9.21 -11.21 -15.05
CA HIS A 307 -8.41 -10.35 -14.18
C HIS A 307 -7.93 -11.09 -12.91
N GLY A 308 -8.81 -11.32 -11.94
CA GLY A 308 -8.41 -11.85 -10.62
C GLY A 308 -8.12 -13.35 -10.56
N LEU A 309 -8.44 -14.11 -11.62
CA LEU A 309 -8.19 -15.56 -11.67
C LEU A 309 -6.84 -15.92 -12.29
N ALA A 310 -5.83 -15.07 -12.27
CA ALA A 310 -4.48 -15.50 -12.66
C ALA A 310 -3.86 -16.48 -11.63
N ASN A 311 -4.13 -16.25 -10.33
CA ASN A 311 -3.51 -17.02 -9.26
C ASN A 311 -4.15 -18.40 -9.00
N GLN A 312 -5.48 -18.54 -9.11
CA GLN A 312 -6.19 -19.77 -8.71
C GLN A 312 -6.17 -20.87 -9.80
N PRO A 313 -6.78 -20.70 -10.98
CA PRO A 313 -6.95 -21.76 -11.97
C PRO A 313 -5.72 -21.97 -12.87
N LYS A 314 -4.88 -20.94 -13.10
CA LYS A 314 -3.79 -21.03 -14.09
C LYS A 314 -2.48 -21.53 -13.51
N VAL A 315 -2.10 -21.13 -12.30
CA VAL A 315 -0.78 -21.47 -11.74
C VAL A 315 -0.90 -22.54 -10.66
N LEU A 316 -1.79 -22.38 -9.68
CA LEU A 316 -1.90 -23.33 -8.57
C LEU A 316 -2.55 -24.64 -8.99
N ASP A 317 -3.67 -24.59 -9.72
CA ASP A 317 -4.32 -25.80 -10.20
C ASP A 317 -3.47 -26.52 -11.25
N TRP A 318 -2.81 -25.79 -12.14
CA TRP A 318 -1.83 -26.38 -13.07
C TRP A 318 -0.65 -27.04 -12.33
N LYS A 319 -0.05 -26.38 -11.33
CA LYS A 319 1.00 -26.99 -10.50
C LYS A 319 0.52 -28.24 -9.79
N LYS A 320 -0.69 -28.23 -9.22
CA LYS A 320 -1.28 -29.42 -8.58
C LYS A 320 -1.50 -30.55 -9.58
N VAL A 321 -2.02 -30.24 -10.77
CA VAL A 321 -2.20 -31.21 -11.86
C VAL A 321 -0.85 -31.78 -12.29
N VAL A 322 0.14 -30.95 -12.56
CA VAL A 322 1.50 -31.38 -12.95
C VAL A 322 2.15 -32.24 -11.86
N ILE A 323 2.10 -31.83 -10.60
CA ILE A 323 2.62 -32.63 -9.47
C ILE A 323 1.89 -33.97 -9.37
N SER A 324 0.56 -33.99 -9.54
CA SER A 324 -0.23 -35.22 -9.49
C SER A 324 0.04 -36.17 -10.66
N VAL A 325 0.37 -35.62 -11.84
CA VAL A 325 0.79 -36.39 -13.01
C VAL A 325 2.20 -36.94 -12.80
N ILE A 326 3.13 -36.13 -12.30
CA ILE A 326 4.51 -36.55 -12.00
C ILE A 326 4.53 -37.67 -10.93
N HIS A 327 3.72 -37.58 -9.88
CA HIS A 327 3.62 -38.63 -8.85
C HIS A 327 2.94 -39.92 -9.35
N ARG A 328 2.24 -39.87 -10.49
CA ARG A 328 1.61 -41.04 -11.13
C ARG A 328 2.47 -41.65 -12.24
N LEU A 329 3.60 -41.03 -12.58
CA LEU A 329 4.57 -41.63 -13.48
C LEU A 329 5.33 -42.72 -12.69
N PRO A 330 5.39 -43.97 -13.18
CA PRO A 330 6.26 -44.96 -12.58
C PRO A 330 7.70 -44.47 -12.67
N ILE A 331 8.40 -44.44 -11.54
CA ILE A 331 9.84 -44.20 -11.48
C ILE A 331 10.47 -45.36 -12.27
N ILE A 332 11.03 -45.05 -13.44
CA ILE A 332 11.77 -46.01 -14.27
C ILE A 332 13.14 -46.26 -13.63
#